data_AF-A0A937BA43-F1
#
_entry.id   AF-A0A937BA43-F1
#
_cell.length_a   1.000
_cell.length_b   1.000
_cell.length_c   1.000
_cell.angle_alpha   90.00
_cell.angle_beta   90.00
_cell.angle_gamma   90.00
#
_symmetry.space_group_name_H-M   'P 1'
#
loop_
_entity.id
_entity.type
_entity.pdbx_description
1 polymer ?
#
loop_
_entity_poly.entity_id
_entity_poly.type
_entity_poly.pdbx_seq_one_letter_code
_entity_poly.pdbx_strand_id
1 'polypeptide(L)'
;MTERTATFINIGERTNVTGSARFKKLILEGDYTAAVEVARQQVESGAQIIDVNMDEGLLDAEKAMDTFLKLIAAEPDIARVPIMIDSSKWSVIEAGLKCVAGKPIVNSISMKEGIEPFIAQARKVRRYGAAVVVMAFDEKGQADTRQRKVEICKRAYDILVNQVGFPAEDIIFDPNIFAVATGPEGPNTHGVAFLDATPKIQAP
;
A
#
# COMPACT_ATOMS: atom_id res chain seq x y z
N MET A 1 7.55 23.82 21.10
CA MET A 1 6.26 23.16 20.84
C MET A 1 6.57 21.69 20.64
N THR A 2 6.09 20.79 21.51
CA THR A 2 6.17 19.35 21.23
C THR A 2 5.23 19.08 20.06
N GLU A 3 5.79 18.86 18.87
CA GLU A 3 5.02 18.32 17.75
C GLU A 3 4.35 17.04 18.24
N ARG A 4 3.02 17.02 18.22
CA ARG A 4 2.28 15.76 18.39
C ARG A 4 2.53 14.96 17.12
N THR A 5 3.47 14.02 17.17
CA THR A 5 3.56 12.97 16.16
C THR A 5 2.24 12.21 16.19
N ALA A 6 1.52 12.15 15.07
CA ALA A 6 0.28 11.42 15.00
C ALA A 6 0.54 9.94 15.35
N THR A 7 -0.21 9.39 16.30
CA THR A 7 -0.05 8.00 16.76
C THR A 7 -0.75 6.99 15.86
N PHE A 8 -1.61 7.46 14.95
CA PHE A 8 -2.30 6.66 13.94
C PHE A 8 -2.43 7.49 12.67
N ILE A 9 -2.22 6.86 11.51
CA ILE A 9 -2.26 7.50 10.20
C ILE A 9 -3.42 6.90 9.41
N ASN A 10 -4.43 7.70 9.07
CA ASN A 10 -5.52 7.25 8.22
C ASN A 10 -5.10 7.30 6.74
N ILE A 11 -5.14 6.14 6.07
CA ILE A 11 -4.94 6.01 4.62
C ILE A 11 -6.32 5.95 3.96
N GLY A 12 -6.61 6.86 3.03
CA GLY A 12 -7.86 6.89 2.29
C GLY A 12 -7.92 5.78 1.23
N GLU A 13 -8.84 4.84 1.38
CA GLU A 13 -8.99 3.63 0.54
C GLU A 13 -9.94 3.78 -0.67
N ARG A 14 -10.69 4.88 -0.79
CA ARG A 14 -11.84 4.95 -1.72
C ARG A 14 -11.45 5.21 -3.17
N THR A 15 -10.20 5.56 -3.42
CA THR A 15 -9.56 5.77 -4.73
C THR A 15 -9.03 4.44 -5.30
N ASN A 16 -9.85 3.40 -5.16
CA ASN A 16 -9.51 2.03 -5.51
C ASN A 16 -10.60 1.42 -6.42
N VAL A 17 -10.25 1.09 -7.68
CA VAL A 17 -11.21 0.56 -8.65
C VAL A 17 -11.74 -0.83 -8.28
N THR A 18 -11.03 -1.59 -7.45
CA THR A 18 -11.47 -2.89 -6.93
C THR A 18 -12.36 -2.73 -5.69
N GLY A 19 -12.02 -1.80 -4.79
CA GLY A 19 -12.70 -1.61 -3.50
C GLY A 19 -13.88 -0.63 -3.52
N SER A 20 -13.98 0.25 -4.51
CA SER A 20 -14.97 1.34 -4.54
C SER A 20 -15.77 1.33 -5.84
N ALA A 21 -17.03 0.87 -5.78
CA ALA A 21 -17.93 0.85 -6.93
C ALA A 21 -18.13 2.24 -7.56
N ARG A 22 -18.17 3.29 -6.72
CA ARG A 22 -18.25 4.68 -7.21
C ARG A 22 -17.01 5.06 -7.99
N PHE A 23 -15.81 4.82 -7.44
CA PHE A 23 -14.56 5.21 -8.10
C PHE A 23 -14.33 4.41 -9.39
N LYS A 24 -14.58 3.10 -9.35
CA LYS A 24 -14.56 2.22 -10.52
C LYS A 24 -15.38 2.78 -11.69
N LYS A 25 -16.63 3.16 -11.41
CA LYS A 25 -17.53 3.73 -12.43
C LYS A 25 -16.93 4.98 -13.07
N LEU A 26 -16.45 5.92 -12.26
CA LEU A 26 -15.88 7.18 -12.74
C LEU A 26 -14.65 6.96 -13.63
N ILE A 27 -13.74 6.07 -13.22
CA ILE A 27 -12.54 5.77 -14.01
C ILE A 27 -12.89 5.08 -15.33
N LEU A 28 -13.82 4.12 -15.32
CA LEU A 28 -14.26 3.42 -16.54
C LEU A 28 -15.01 4.35 -17.51
N GLU A 29 -15.76 5.33 -17.00
CA GLU A 29 -16.45 6.35 -17.81
C GLU A 29 -15.53 7.50 -18.24
N GLY A 30 -14.29 7.55 -17.75
CA GLY A 30 -13.33 8.63 -18.03
C GLY A 30 -13.65 9.94 -17.31
N ASP A 31 -14.54 9.94 -16.32
CA ASP A 31 -14.88 11.10 -15.50
C ASP A 31 -13.83 11.31 -14.39
N TYR A 32 -12.63 11.69 -14.82
CA TYR A 32 -11.51 11.95 -13.92
C TYR A 32 -11.76 13.17 -13.02
N THR A 33 -12.55 14.15 -13.48
CA THR A 33 -12.94 15.31 -12.68
C THR A 33 -13.68 14.87 -11.42
N ALA A 34 -14.72 14.04 -11.57
CA ALA A 34 -15.44 13.50 -10.42
C ALA A 34 -14.59 12.50 -9.61
N ALA A 35 -13.64 11.80 -10.24
CA ALA A 35 -12.73 10.90 -9.53
C ALA A 35 -11.79 11.68 -8.60
N VAL A 36 -11.29 12.85 -9.02
CA VAL A 36 -10.48 13.75 -8.19
C VAL A 36 -11.26 14.22 -6.94
N GLU A 37 -12.57 14.46 -7.07
CA GLU A 37 -13.43 14.78 -5.90
C GLU A 37 -13.43 13.66 -4.85
N VAL A 38 -13.33 12.39 -5.26
CA VAL A 38 -13.25 11.26 -4.31
C VAL A 38 -11.97 11.36 -3.47
N ALA A 39 -10.84 11.71 -4.09
CA ALA A 39 -9.59 11.93 -3.37
C ALA A 39 -9.69 13.15 -2.43
N ARG A 40 -10.19 14.29 -2.92
CA ARG A 40 -10.36 15.51 -2.11
C ARG A 40 -11.22 15.27 -0.87
N GLN A 41 -12.37 14.63 -1.05
CA GLN A 41 -13.30 14.29 0.05
C GLN A 41 -12.64 13.45 1.14
N GLN A 42 -11.72 12.56 0.79
CA GLN A 42 -10.99 11.75 1.78
C GLN A 42 -10.03 12.61 2.61
N VAL A 43 -9.29 13.52 1.96
CA VAL A 43 -8.38 14.46 2.66
C VAL A 43 -9.19 15.39 3.57
N GLU A 44 -10.30 15.94 3.09
CA GLU A 44 -11.21 16.77 3.90
C GLU A 44 -11.80 16.00 5.10
N SER A 45 -11.99 14.68 4.95
CA SER A 45 -12.45 13.79 6.01
C SER A 45 -11.34 13.32 6.96
N GLY A 46 -10.10 13.81 6.78
CA GLY A 46 -8.98 13.53 7.68
C GLY A 46 -8.01 12.42 7.23
N ALA A 47 -8.12 11.95 5.98
CA ALA A 47 -7.09 11.07 5.41
C ALA A 47 -5.74 11.82 5.32
N GLN A 48 -4.69 11.19 5.84
CA GLN A 48 -3.34 11.74 5.87
C GLN A 48 -2.47 11.20 4.74
N ILE A 49 -2.92 10.13 4.08
CA ILE A 49 -2.34 9.51 2.89
C ILE A 49 -3.51 9.12 1.99
N ILE A 50 -3.34 9.18 0.66
CA ILE A 50 -4.31 8.65 -0.30
C ILE A 50 -3.73 7.42 -0.98
N ASP A 51 -4.45 6.29 -0.88
CA ASP A 51 -4.15 5.06 -1.61
C ASP A 51 -4.83 5.06 -2.98
N VAL A 52 -4.07 4.78 -4.04
CA VAL A 52 -4.56 4.81 -5.41
C VAL A 52 -4.35 3.44 -6.03
N ASN A 53 -5.44 2.77 -6.40
CA ASN A 53 -5.41 1.47 -7.07
C ASN A 53 -6.21 1.53 -8.39
N MET A 54 -5.55 1.15 -9.48
CA MET A 54 -6.08 1.14 -10.85
C MET A 54 -6.09 -0.27 -11.48
N ASP A 55 -5.92 -1.33 -10.68
CA ASP A 55 -5.92 -2.71 -11.15
C ASP A 55 -7.34 -3.16 -11.51
N GLU A 56 -7.69 -3.08 -12.78
CA GLU A 56 -8.93 -3.58 -13.37
C GLU A 56 -8.65 -4.17 -14.76
N GLY A 57 -9.27 -5.31 -15.09
CA GLY A 57 -9.00 -6.03 -16.33
C GLY A 57 -9.42 -5.28 -17.60
N LEU A 58 -10.35 -4.33 -17.48
CA LEU A 58 -10.81 -3.47 -18.57
C LEU A 58 -9.99 -2.18 -18.75
N LEU A 59 -9.03 -1.90 -17.87
CA LEU A 59 -8.24 -0.68 -17.87
C LEU A 59 -6.79 -0.91 -18.33
N ASP A 60 -6.26 0.07 -19.06
CA ASP A 60 -4.82 0.29 -19.10
C ASP A 60 -4.40 0.91 -17.76
N ALA A 61 -4.06 0.05 -16.79
CA ALA A 61 -3.75 0.45 -15.42
C ALA A 61 -2.54 1.38 -15.33
N GLU A 62 -1.54 1.24 -16.20
CA GLU A 62 -0.36 2.12 -16.22
C GLU A 62 -0.77 3.54 -16.62
N LYS A 63 -1.56 3.65 -17.71
CA LYS A 63 -2.07 4.95 -18.17
C LYS A 63 -3.05 5.58 -17.19
N ALA A 64 -3.94 4.78 -16.59
CA ALA A 64 -4.91 5.27 -15.61
C ALA A 64 -4.21 5.81 -14.35
N MET A 65 -3.20 5.08 -13.85
CA MET A 65 -2.35 5.51 -12.73
C MET A 65 -1.63 6.83 -13.06
N ASP A 66 -0.92 6.88 -14.19
CA ASP A 66 -0.20 8.08 -14.64
C ASP A 66 -1.13 9.30 -14.77
N THR A 67 -2.31 9.10 -15.37
CA THR A 67 -3.31 10.16 -15.58
C THR A 67 -3.85 10.68 -14.25
N PHE A 68 -4.34 9.79 -13.39
CA PHE A 68 -4.97 10.19 -12.14
C PHE A 68 -3.97 10.86 -11.18
N LEU A 69 -2.75 10.33 -11.07
CA LEU A 69 -1.72 10.90 -10.21
C LEU A 69 -1.30 12.31 -10.64
N LYS A 70 -1.20 12.58 -11.95
CA LYS A 70 -0.92 13.93 -12.45
C LYS A 70 -2.05 14.91 -12.16
N LEU A 71 -3.30 14.46 -12.22
CA LEU A 71 -4.46 15.29 -11.93
C LEU A 71 -4.53 15.67 -10.44
N ILE A 72 -4.39 14.70 -9.53
CA ILE A 72 -4.41 14.99 -8.09
C ILE A 72 -3.19 15.80 -7.64
N ALA A 73 -2.05 15.71 -8.34
CA ALA A 73 -0.89 16.54 -8.09
C ALA A 73 -1.11 18.02 -8.47
N ALA A 74 -2.04 18.31 -9.37
CA ALA A 74 -2.42 19.68 -9.74
C ALA A 74 -3.39 20.33 -8.72
N GLU A 75 -3.93 19.55 -7.78
CA GLU A 75 -4.88 20.00 -6.77
C GLU A 75 -4.18 20.26 -5.43
N PRO A 76 -4.01 21.52 -4.99
CA PRO A 76 -3.23 21.87 -3.80
C PRO A 76 -3.73 21.17 -2.51
N ASP A 77 -5.05 20.98 -2.40
CA ASP A 77 -5.66 20.34 -1.22
C ASP A 77 -5.31 18.85 -1.11
N ILE A 78 -5.02 18.20 -2.23
CA ILE A 78 -4.63 16.78 -2.30
C ILE A 78 -3.11 16.65 -2.30
N ALA A 79 -2.39 17.49 -3.05
CA ALA A 79 -0.94 17.46 -3.20
C ALA A 79 -0.16 17.64 -1.88
N ARG A 80 -0.82 18.12 -0.82
CA ARG A 80 -0.23 18.27 0.52
C ARG A 80 -0.08 16.95 1.30
N VAL A 81 -0.75 15.87 0.89
CA VAL A 81 -0.64 14.56 1.55
C VAL A 81 0.15 13.56 0.69
N PRO A 82 0.90 12.61 1.27
CA PRO A 82 1.58 11.58 0.51
C PRO A 82 0.61 10.65 -0.23
N ILE A 83 1.11 10.06 -1.32
CA ILE A 83 0.38 9.08 -2.12
C ILE A 83 0.95 7.69 -1.90
N MET A 84 0.06 6.73 -1.66
CA MET A 84 0.33 5.31 -1.69
C MET A 84 -0.10 4.76 -3.06
N ILE A 85 0.84 4.20 -3.81
CA ILE A 85 0.62 3.63 -5.14
C ILE A 85 0.36 2.14 -4.96
N ASP A 86 -0.90 1.74 -5.15
CA ASP A 86 -1.39 0.37 -4.96
C ASP A 86 -1.57 -0.37 -6.28
N SER A 87 -0.82 -1.46 -6.44
CA SER A 87 -0.93 -2.35 -7.58
C SER A 87 -0.24 -3.69 -7.34
N SER A 88 -0.83 -4.75 -7.88
CA SER A 88 -0.22 -6.09 -7.98
C SER A 88 0.84 -6.19 -9.08
N LYS A 89 0.87 -5.23 -10.01
CA LYS A 89 1.80 -5.17 -11.16
C LYS A 89 2.89 -4.14 -10.90
N TRP A 90 4.15 -4.59 -10.93
CA TRP A 90 5.31 -3.70 -10.77
C TRP A 90 5.37 -2.58 -11.82
N SER A 91 4.93 -2.82 -13.06
CA SER A 91 4.97 -1.79 -14.11
C SER A 91 4.06 -0.60 -13.79
N VAL A 92 2.88 -0.84 -13.19
CA VAL A 92 1.96 0.21 -12.73
C VAL A 92 2.54 0.97 -11.53
N ILE A 93 3.16 0.26 -10.59
CA ILE A 93 3.90 0.90 -9.48
C ILE A 93 4.98 1.83 -10.04
N GLU A 94 5.79 1.33 -10.98
CA GLU A 94 6.89 2.09 -11.57
C GLU A 94 6.40 3.27 -12.42
N ALA A 95 5.24 3.16 -13.08
CA ALA A 95 4.57 4.28 -13.73
C ALA A 95 4.19 5.35 -12.71
N GLY A 96 3.52 4.98 -11.61
CA GLY A 96 3.13 5.92 -10.56
C GLY A 96 4.32 6.60 -9.88
N LEU A 97 5.39 5.86 -9.60
CA LEU A 97 6.62 6.38 -9.00
C LEU A 97 7.29 7.48 -9.84
N LYS A 98 7.08 7.48 -11.17
CA LYS A 98 7.58 8.52 -12.07
C LYS A 98 6.72 9.79 -12.06
N CYS A 99 5.50 9.72 -11.53
CA CYS A 99 4.53 10.82 -11.53
C CYS A 99 4.48 11.58 -10.20
N VAL A 100 4.73 10.90 -9.07
CA VAL A 100 4.56 11.50 -7.74
C VAL A 100 5.73 12.43 -7.41
N ALA A 101 5.41 13.67 -7.07
CA ALA A 101 6.34 14.60 -6.44
C ALA A 101 6.39 14.33 -4.92
N GLY A 102 7.58 14.39 -4.33
CA GLY A 102 7.79 14.09 -2.91
C GLY A 102 8.11 12.61 -2.66
N LYS A 103 7.76 12.10 -1.48
CA LYS A 103 8.05 10.73 -1.05
C LYS A 103 6.81 9.84 -1.20
N PRO A 104 6.69 9.04 -2.28
CA PRO A 104 5.59 8.09 -2.42
C PRO A 104 5.76 6.88 -1.50
N ILE A 105 4.67 6.14 -1.32
CA ILE A 105 4.66 4.84 -0.65
C ILE A 105 4.26 3.78 -1.66
N VAL A 106 5.03 2.70 -1.78
CA VAL A 106 4.70 1.57 -2.66
C VAL A 106 3.84 0.58 -1.90
N ASN A 107 2.64 0.28 -2.43
CA ASN A 107 1.75 -0.78 -1.96
C ASN A 107 1.61 -1.83 -3.08
N SER A 108 2.31 -2.95 -3.04
CA SER A 108 3.28 -3.40 -2.05
C SER A 108 4.33 -4.29 -2.72
N ILE A 109 5.33 -4.75 -1.96
CA ILE A 109 6.22 -5.84 -2.36
C ILE A 109 6.10 -7.01 -1.40
N SER A 110 6.49 -8.21 -1.83
CA SER A 110 6.48 -9.41 -1.00
C SER A 110 7.49 -10.45 -1.49
N MET A 111 7.67 -11.53 -0.73
CA MET A 111 8.51 -12.67 -1.12
C MET A 111 7.70 -13.76 -1.87
N LYS A 112 6.48 -13.46 -2.33
CA LYS A 112 5.62 -14.40 -3.07
C LYS A 112 6.33 -15.04 -4.27
N GLU A 113 7.09 -14.24 -5.01
CA GLU A 113 7.83 -14.67 -6.21
C GLU A 113 9.29 -15.06 -5.89
N GLY A 114 9.65 -15.16 -4.61
CA GLY A 114 11.00 -15.44 -4.15
C GLY A 114 11.78 -14.22 -3.68
N ILE A 115 13.00 -14.45 -3.20
CA ILE A 115 13.87 -13.43 -2.60
C ILE A 115 14.46 -12.52 -3.68
N GLU A 116 14.87 -13.06 -4.83
CA GLU A 116 15.53 -12.28 -5.88
C GLU A 116 14.63 -11.17 -6.44
N PRO A 117 13.34 -11.44 -6.81
CA PRO A 117 12.43 -10.37 -7.21
C PRO A 117 12.17 -9.36 -6.09
N PHE A 118 12.01 -9.82 -4.84
CA PHE A 118 11.81 -8.95 -3.69
C PHE A 118 12.97 -7.97 -3.49
N ILE A 119 14.22 -8.44 -3.54
CA ILE A 119 15.42 -7.59 -3.46
C ILE A 119 15.51 -6.63 -4.64
N ALA A 120 15.21 -7.10 -5.86
CA ALA A 120 15.25 -6.26 -7.06
C ALA A 120 14.25 -5.11 -6.98
N GLN A 121 13.01 -5.41 -6.57
CA GLN A 121 11.96 -4.41 -6.34
C GLN A 121 12.37 -3.45 -5.21
N ALA A 122 12.81 -3.96 -4.05
CA ALA A 122 13.26 -3.11 -2.93
C ALA A 122 14.39 -2.14 -3.33
N ARG A 123 15.37 -2.58 -4.13
CA ARG A 123 16.42 -1.69 -4.65
C ARG A 123 15.86 -0.59 -5.56
N LYS A 124 14.85 -0.91 -6.39
CA LYS A 124 14.18 0.09 -7.21
C LYS A 124 13.39 1.08 -6.35
N VAL A 125 12.56 0.60 -5.42
CA VAL A 125 11.82 1.46 -4.48
C VAL A 125 12.76 2.44 -3.79
N ARG A 126 13.88 1.93 -3.24
CA ARG A 126 14.90 2.77 -2.58
C ARG A 126 15.50 3.81 -3.52
N ARG A 127 15.77 3.45 -4.79
CA ARG A 127 16.28 4.39 -5.81
C ARG A 127 15.30 5.52 -6.10
N TYR A 128 14.00 5.25 -6.06
CA TYR A 128 12.96 6.27 -6.18
C TYR A 128 12.77 7.10 -4.90
N GLY A 129 13.46 6.77 -3.80
CA GLY A 129 13.31 7.46 -2.52
C GLY A 129 11.95 7.20 -1.83
N ALA A 130 11.26 6.11 -2.20
CA ALA A 130 9.93 5.78 -1.71
C ALA A 130 9.98 4.94 -0.42
N ALA A 131 8.95 5.06 0.41
CA ALA A 131 8.66 4.09 1.45
C ALA A 131 7.93 2.87 0.87
N VAL A 132 7.81 1.78 1.65
CA VAL A 132 7.27 0.51 1.13
C VAL A 132 6.40 -0.24 2.12
N VAL A 133 5.24 -0.67 1.64
CA VAL A 133 4.44 -1.71 2.28
C VAL A 133 5.00 -3.07 1.91
N VAL A 134 5.24 -3.90 2.92
CA VAL A 134 5.72 -5.28 2.78
C VAL A 134 4.65 -6.22 3.29
N MET A 135 4.03 -6.95 2.36
CA MET A 135 3.01 -7.94 2.70
C MET A 135 3.63 -9.15 3.36
N ALA A 136 2.96 -9.69 4.38
CA ALA A 136 3.30 -10.99 4.96
C ALA A 136 2.88 -12.14 4.01
N PHE A 137 3.54 -12.23 2.86
CA PHE A 137 3.35 -13.24 1.82
C PHE A 137 4.74 -13.68 1.33
N ASP A 138 5.04 -14.97 1.46
CA ASP A 138 6.27 -15.58 0.95
C ASP A 138 5.98 -16.73 -0.04
N GLU A 139 7.01 -17.48 -0.40
CA GLU A 139 6.94 -18.59 -1.37
C GLU A 139 5.97 -19.72 -0.94
N LYS A 140 5.58 -19.76 0.35
CA LYS A 140 4.66 -20.74 0.92
C LYS A 140 3.22 -20.23 1.00
N GLY A 141 2.95 -18.98 0.63
CA GLY A 141 1.61 -18.40 0.69
C GLY A 141 1.48 -17.21 1.65
N GLN A 142 0.24 -16.76 1.81
CA GLN A 142 -0.11 -15.67 2.73
C GLN A 142 -0.01 -16.12 4.20
N ALA A 143 0.47 -15.24 5.07
CA ALA A 143 0.50 -15.50 6.50
C ALA A 143 -0.88 -15.30 7.14
N ASP A 144 -1.54 -16.40 7.46
CA ASP A 144 -2.83 -16.50 8.15
C ASP A 144 -2.69 -16.56 9.67
N THR A 145 -1.66 -17.24 10.18
CA THR A 145 -1.37 -17.37 11.61
C THR A 145 -0.41 -16.32 12.13
N ARG A 146 -0.53 -16.00 13.43
CA ARG A 146 0.38 -15.09 14.12
C ARG A 146 1.86 -15.44 13.91
N GLN A 147 2.20 -16.72 14.03
CA GLN A 147 3.59 -17.19 13.89
C GLN A 147 4.13 -16.90 12.49
N ARG A 148 3.34 -17.19 11.45
CA ARG A 148 3.71 -16.92 10.06
C ARG A 148 3.83 -15.42 9.80
N LYS A 149 2.93 -14.60 10.32
CA LYS A 149 2.99 -13.13 10.18
C LYS A 149 4.32 -12.59 10.72
N VAL A 150 4.69 -12.98 11.94
CA VAL A 150 5.95 -12.54 12.57
C VAL A 150 7.19 -13.09 11.85
N GLU A 151 7.18 -14.36 11.46
CA GLU A 151 8.29 -15.00 10.74
C GLU A 151 8.60 -14.28 9.42
N ILE A 152 7.57 -14.03 8.59
CA ILE A 152 7.73 -13.40 7.28
C ILE A 152 8.18 -11.95 7.43
N CYS A 153 7.56 -11.16 8.32
CA CYS A 153 7.96 -9.77 8.54
C CYS A 153 9.40 -9.67 9.06
N LYS A 154 9.83 -10.55 9.98
CA LYS A 154 11.21 -10.59 10.47
C LYS A 154 12.20 -10.93 9.34
N ARG A 155 11.90 -11.96 8.54
CA ARG A 155 12.74 -12.36 7.40
C ARG A 155 12.86 -11.22 6.39
N ALA A 156 11.75 -10.55 6.06
CA ALA A 156 11.74 -9.41 5.17
C ALA A 156 12.54 -8.22 5.73
N TYR A 157 12.41 -7.92 7.03
CA TYR A 157 13.23 -6.90 7.71
C TYR A 157 14.72 -7.20 7.58
N ASP A 158 15.15 -8.42 7.91
CA ASP A 158 16.55 -8.80 7.86
C ASP A 158 17.13 -8.69 6.44
N ILE A 159 16.35 -9.01 5.41
CA ILE A 159 16.75 -8.82 4.00
C ILE A 159 16.83 -7.33 3.65
N LEU A 160 15.78 -6.57 3.92
CA LEU A 160 15.70 -5.15 3.55
C LEU A 160 16.77 -4.32 4.25
N VAL A 161 16.93 -4.48 5.56
CA VAL A 161 17.87 -3.68 6.35
C VAL A 161 19.30 -4.17 6.15
N ASN A 162 19.57 -5.47 6.34
CA ASN A 162 20.95 -5.96 6.38
C ASN A 162 21.55 -6.23 4.99
N GLN A 163 20.74 -6.54 3.96
CA GLN A 163 21.24 -6.87 2.62
C GLN A 163 21.00 -5.75 1.60
N VAL A 164 19.83 -5.09 1.63
CA VAL A 164 19.49 -4.00 0.70
C VAL A 164 19.97 -2.64 1.21
N GLY A 165 20.11 -2.48 2.53
CA GLY A 165 20.40 -1.19 3.16
C GLY A 165 19.21 -0.23 3.08
N PHE A 166 17.99 -0.77 3.17
CA PHE A 166 16.75 0.00 3.19
C PHE A 166 16.55 0.65 4.57
N PRO A 167 16.19 1.95 4.67
CA PRO A 167 15.92 2.59 5.95
C PRO A 167 14.76 1.91 6.68
N ALA A 168 14.92 1.58 7.96
CA ALA A 168 13.92 0.85 8.72
C ALA A 168 12.62 1.66 8.90
N GLU A 169 12.74 2.98 9.06
CA GLU A 169 11.65 3.94 9.17
C GLU A 169 10.76 4.04 7.91
N ASP A 170 11.25 3.52 6.77
CA ASP A 170 10.54 3.52 5.50
C ASP A 170 9.84 2.20 5.18
N ILE A 171 9.87 1.24 6.12
CA ILE A 171 9.26 -0.08 5.97
C ILE A 171 7.95 -0.10 6.77
N ILE A 172 6.85 -0.33 6.06
CA ILE A 172 5.52 -0.54 6.63
C ILE A 172 5.19 -2.01 6.47
N PHE A 173 5.09 -2.77 7.55
CA PHE A 173 4.65 -4.17 7.46
C PHE A 173 3.13 -4.24 7.40
N ASP A 174 2.61 -5.03 6.45
CA ASP A 174 1.22 -5.46 6.43
C ASP A 174 1.15 -6.96 6.79
N PRO A 175 0.77 -7.30 8.04
CA PRO A 175 0.58 -8.67 8.48
C PRO A 175 -0.65 -9.38 7.88
N ASN A 176 -1.35 -8.81 6.89
CA ASN A 176 -2.62 -9.23 6.32
C ASN A 176 -3.80 -9.17 7.30
N ILE A 177 -4.75 -8.27 7.03
CA ILE A 177 -6.07 -8.27 7.65
C ILE A 177 -7.01 -9.12 6.78
N PHE A 178 -7.54 -10.21 7.34
CA PHE A 178 -8.49 -11.09 6.65
C PHE A 178 -9.91 -10.89 7.15
N ALA A 179 -10.88 -11.19 6.28
CA ALA A 179 -12.27 -11.31 6.68
C ALA A 179 -12.44 -12.37 7.78
N VAL A 180 -13.32 -12.07 8.73
CA VAL A 180 -13.81 -12.96 9.78
C VAL A 180 -15.31 -13.20 9.59
N ALA A 181 -15.88 -14.16 10.30
CA ALA A 181 -17.30 -14.51 10.18
C ALA A 181 -17.72 -14.91 8.75
N THR A 182 -16.86 -15.64 8.04
CA THR A 182 -17.10 -16.11 6.66
C THR A 182 -17.95 -17.38 6.56
N GLY A 183 -18.41 -17.92 7.69
CA GLY A 183 -19.26 -19.10 7.77
C GLY A 183 -18.85 -20.06 8.90
N PRO A 184 -19.58 -21.17 9.10
CA PRO A 184 -19.34 -22.11 10.20
C PRO A 184 -17.96 -22.75 10.18
N GLU A 185 -17.40 -22.97 8.99
CA GLU A 185 -16.06 -23.54 8.78
C GLU A 185 -14.97 -22.48 8.60
N GLY A 186 -15.35 -21.19 8.69
CA GLY A 186 -14.44 -20.07 8.51
C GLY A 186 -13.43 -19.93 9.65
N PRO A 187 -12.21 -19.43 9.38
CA PRO A 187 -11.21 -19.20 10.41
C PRO A 187 -11.61 -18.01 11.32
N ASN A 188 -12.03 -18.33 12.54
CA ASN A 188 -12.44 -17.34 13.54
C ASN A 188 -11.26 -16.62 14.22
N THR A 189 -10.02 -17.05 13.98
CA THR A 189 -8.83 -16.58 14.68
C THR A 189 -8.03 -15.52 13.92
N HIS A 190 -8.41 -15.18 12.68
CA HIS A 190 -7.65 -14.24 11.85
C HIS A 190 -7.47 -12.85 12.47
N GLY A 191 -8.54 -12.29 13.05
CA GLY A 191 -8.46 -10.98 13.71
C GLY A 191 -7.51 -10.99 14.90
N VAL A 192 -7.60 -12.03 15.74
CA VAL A 192 -6.69 -12.21 16.88
C VAL A 192 -5.25 -12.44 16.40
N ALA A 193 -5.05 -13.22 15.35
CA ALA A 193 -3.73 -13.49 14.79
C ALA A 193 -3.02 -12.22 14.29
N PHE A 194 -3.77 -11.27 13.72
CA PHE A 194 -3.24 -9.94 13.34
C PHE A 194 -2.85 -9.14 14.59
N LEU A 195 -3.77 -8.98 15.54
CA LEU A 195 -3.57 -8.19 16.76
C LEU A 195 -2.40 -8.73 17.60
N ASP A 196 -2.24 -10.04 17.69
CA ASP A 196 -1.16 -10.68 18.44
C ASP A 196 0.21 -10.64 17.74
N ALA A 197 0.22 -10.35 16.43
CA ALA A 197 1.44 -10.24 15.63
C ALA A 197 1.97 -8.80 15.63
N THR A 198 1.11 -7.79 15.55
CA THR A 198 1.48 -6.37 15.51
C THR A 198 2.50 -5.95 16.57
N PRO A 199 2.32 -6.19 17.89
CA PRO A 199 3.28 -5.76 18.91
C PRO A 199 4.61 -6.51 18.86
N LYS A 200 4.68 -7.65 18.15
CA LYS A 200 5.93 -8.39 17.94
C LYS A 200 6.71 -7.92 16.72
N ILE A 201 6.04 -7.23 15.79
CA ILE A 201 6.64 -6.69 14.57
C ILE A 201 7.14 -5.27 14.81
N GLN A 202 6.45 -4.51 15.68
CA GLN A 202 6.92 -3.20 16.12
C GLN A 202 8.32 -3.32 16.75
N ALA A 203 9.28 -2.59 16.21
CA ALA A 203 10.57 -2.40 16.86
C ALA A 203 10.35 -1.64 18.19
N PRO A 204 11.12 -1.95 19.25
CA PRO A 204 11.04 -1.26 20.53
C PRO A 204 11.38 0.23 20.45
#